data_AF-A0A8W7MUT8-F1
#
_entry.id   AF-A0A8W7MUT8-F1
#
_cell.length_a   1.000
_cell.length_b   1.000
_cell.length_c   1.000
_cell.angle_alpha   90.00
_cell.angle_beta   90.00
_cell.angle_gamma   90.00
#
_symmetry.space_group_name_H-M   'P 1'
#
loop_
_entity.id
_entity.type
_entity.pdbx_description
1 polymer ?
#
loop_
_entity_poly.entity_id
_entity_poly.type
_entity_poly.pdbx_seq_one_letter_code
_entity_poly.pdbx_strand_id
1 'polypeptide(L)'
;MGAVVWILGLCCVIATGLQTIRADDSLPIVVRLHRTVVDNTNTNLNDSDESKKECKARGITCGSCTSVMLCNHENKMVASYECSSVDAQRPYCVGNGMCTNIMDAQCNTPSELCPPEQSYAFYPVPGNCSESVYCNDKKFAMKQSAPSSSYVFNSLVQSWTLRKTTADCFQINCLSSTMQNKFYVYKPNPRLYFYCATFGPMTFECSENEEFNETKRRCEFACKKEGKFAIPDGNGGSQTDRYYLCLAGLNGSYQLFETPCPTGLTFQTDDCKLPPPPATS
;
A
#
# COMPACT_ATOMS: atom_id res chain seq x y z
N MET A 1 -80.02 25.45 -17.19
CA MET A 1 -79.14 24.66 -18.08
C MET A 1 -78.08 24.01 -17.20
N GLY A 2 -78.16 22.69 -17.02
CA GLY A 2 -77.29 21.95 -16.11
C GLY A 2 -77.76 20.51 -16.07
N ALA A 3 -77.20 19.70 -16.97
CA ALA A 3 -77.38 18.26 -17.01
C ALA A 3 -76.07 17.65 -17.51
N VAL A 4 -75.37 16.95 -16.62
CA VAL A 4 -74.31 16.00 -16.99
C VAL A 4 -74.91 14.62 -16.78
N VAL A 5 -74.80 13.82 -17.83
CA VAL A 5 -75.53 12.58 -18.05
C VAL A 5 -74.49 11.52 -18.41
N TRP A 6 -74.38 10.49 -17.56
CA TRP A 6 -74.16 9.05 -17.88
C TRP A 6 -72.73 8.62 -18.37
N ILE A 7 -72.18 7.41 -18.18
CA ILE A 7 -72.65 6.07 -17.77
C ILE A 7 -71.47 5.18 -17.32
N LEU A 8 -71.84 4.20 -16.49
CA LEU A 8 -71.23 2.93 -16.03
C LEU A 8 -70.13 2.23 -16.84
N GLY A 9 -69.31 1.45 -16.11
CA GLY A 9 -68.58 0.28 -16.61
C GLY A 9 -67.74 -0.38 -15.48
N LEU A 10 -68.34 -1.17 -14.60
CA LEU A 10 -68.43 -2.65 -14.60
C LEU A 10 -67.25 -3.37 -13.91
N CYS A 11 -67.66 -4.19 -12.94
CA CYS A 11 -66.90 -5.08 -12.07
C CYS A 11 -65.99 -6.06 -12.81
N CYS A 12 -64.79 -6.29 -12.24
CA CYS A 12 -64.16 -7.62 -12.25
C CYS A 12 -63.46 -7.85 -10.91
N VAL A 13 -64.00 -8.81 -10.15
CA VAL A 13 -63.48 -9.33 -8.89
C VAL A 13 -62.45 -10.40 -9.23
N ILE A 14 -61.21 -10.24 -8.78
CA ILE A 14 -60.27 -11.37 -8.65
C ILE A 14 -59.73 -11.33 -7.22
N ALA A 15 -60.31 -12.18 -6.38
CA ALA A 15 -59.73 -12.58 -5.12
C ALA A 15 -58.61 -13.58 -5.41
N THR A 16 -57.38 -13.27 -5.00
CA THR A 16 -56.35 -14.29 -4.77
C THR A 16 -55.66 -13.97 -3.44
N GLY A 17 -55.67 -14.97 -2.56
CA GLY A 17 -55.16 -14.86 -1.20
C GLY A 17 -53.66 -14.62 -1.17
N LEU A 18 -53.25 -13.61 -0.41
CA LEU A 18 -51.85 -13.34 -0.12
C LEU A 18 -51.40 -14.30 0.99
N GLN A 19 -50.63 -15.33 0.60
CA GLN A 19 -49.88 -16.13 1.55
C GLN A 19 -48.76 -15.28 2.15
N THR A 20 -48.71 -15.21 3.47
CA THR A 20 -47.61 -14.65 4.25
C THR A 20 -46.38 -15.52 4.09
N ILE A 21 -45.43 -15.11 3.25
CA ILE A 21 -44.05 -15.64 3.27
C ILE A 21 -43.24 -14.69 4.16
N ARG A 22 -42.80 -15.21 5.32
CA ARG A 22 -41.72 -14.59 6.11
C ARG A 22 -40.46 -14.61 5.22
N ALA A 23 -39.98 -13.44 4.82
CA ALA A 23 -38.64 -13.29 4.27
C ALA A 23 -37.67 -13.23 5.44
N ASP A 24 -36.94 -14.33 5.63
CA ASP A 24 -35.81 -14.42 6.54
C ASP A 24 -34.65 -13.58 5.99
N ASP A 25 -33.92 -12.97 6.92
CA ASP A 25 -32.81 -12.06 6.69
C ASP A 25 -31.63 -12.72 5.97
N SER A 26 -30.79 -11.86 5.38
CA SER A 26 -29.41 -12.12 4.91
C SER A 26 -29.23 -12.83 3.55
N LEU A 27 -29.29 -12.04 2.47
CA LEU A 27 -28.54 -12.35 1.25
C LEU A 27 -27.34 -11.39 1.17
N PRO A 28 -26.08 -11.88 1.24
CA PRO A 28 -24.93 -11.05 0.93
C PRO A 28 -24.95 -10.69 -0.56
N ILE A 29 -24.66 -9.42 -0.84
CA ILE A 29 -24.45 -8.91 -2.19
C ILE A 29 -23.33 -9.73 -2.83
N VAL A 30 -23.71 -10.56 -3.81
CA VAL A 30 -22.76 -11.30 -4.65
C VAL A 30 -22.06 -10.27 -5.54
N VAL A 31 -20.92 -9.76 -5.08
CA VAL A 31 -19.97 -9.08 -5.96
C VAL A 31 -19.49 -10.14 -6.95
N ARG A 32 -19.67 -9.89 -8.25
CA ARG A 32 -19.24 -10.81 -9.31
C ARG A 32 -17.76 -11.13 -9.12
N LEU A 33 -17.43 -12.37 -8.77
CA LEU A 33 -16.07 -12.89 -8.88
C LEU A 33 -15.62 -12.71 -10.33
N HIS A 34 -14.65 -11.82 -10.55
CA HIS A 34 -13.88 -11.87 -11.79
C HIS A 34 -13.09 -13.18 -11.79
N ARG A 35 -13.43 -14.06 -12.73
CA ARG A 35 -12.71 -15.29 -13.02
C ARG A 35 -11.29 -14.91 -13.43
N THR A 36 -10.33 -15.02 -12.53
CA THR A 36 -8.91 -14.97 -12.89
C THR A 36 -8.63 -16.25 -13.68
N VAL A 37 -8.54 -16.10 -15.00
CA VAL A 37 -7.97 -17.13 -15.86
C VAL A 37 -6.50 -17.21 -15.49
N VAL A 38 -6.08 -18.36 -14.99
CA VAL A 38 -4.66 -18.69 -14.79
C VAL A 38 -4.03 -18.74 -16.18
N ASP A 39 -3.30 -17.69 -16.54
CA ASP A 39 -2.49 -17.70 -17.75
C ASP A 39 -1.23 -18.49 -17.45
N ASN A 40 -1.11 -19.65 -18.07
CA ASN A 40 -0.10 -20.65 -17.77
C ASN A 40 1.19 -20.39 -18.57
N THR A 41 1.69 -19.16 -18.53
CA THR A 41 2.94 -18.77 -19.18
C THR A 41 3.87 -18.03 -18.21
N ASN A 42 5.09 -18.56 -18.10
CA ASN A 42 6.23 -18.11 -17.28
C ASN A 42 6.28 -18.57 -15.82
N THR A 43 6.41 -19.90 -15.65
CA THR A 43 7.21 -20.47 -14.56
C THR A 43 8.68 -20.07 -14.73
N ASN A 44 9.04 -18.88 -14.25
CA ASN A 44 10.38 -18.49 -13.78
C ASN A 44 10.32 -17.06 -13.22
N LEU A 45 9.50 -16.88 -12.18
CA LEU A 45 9.77 -15.86 -11.18
C LEU A 45 10.12 -16.64 -9.91
N ASN A 46 11.40 -16.61 -9.56
CA ASN A 46 11.87 -16.96 -8.23
C ASN A 46 11.29 -15.94 -7.25
N ASP A 47 10.01 -16.13 -6.93
CA ASP A 47 9.39 -15.67 -5.71
C ASP A 47 10.13 -16.46 -4.62
N SER A 48 11.03 -15.81 -3.89
CA SER A 48 11.61 -16.36 -2.66
C SER A 48 10.54 -16.38 -1.56
N ASP A 49 9.40 -16.99 -1.88
CA ASP A 49 8.36 -17.35 -0.95
C ASP A 49 8.59 -18.82 -0.63
N GLU A 50 9.43 -19.04 0.38
CA GLU A 50 9.66 -20.35 1.00
C GLU A 50 8.37 -20.97 1.60
N SER A 51 7.20 -20.32 1.40
CA SER A 51 5.88 -20.74 1.87
C SER A 51 4.86 -21.11 0.80
N LYS A 52 5.21 -21.13 -0.51
CA LYS A 52 4.27 -21.63 -1.54
C LYS A 52 4.05 -23.14 -1.38
N LYS A 53 3.00 -23.50 -0.65
CA LYS A 53 2.61 -24.90 -0.45
C LYS A 53 2.06 -25.43 -1.76
N GLU A 54 2.54 -26.60 -2.19
CA GLU A 54 1.95 -27.28 -3.34
C GLU A 54 0.67 -28.02 -2.93
N CYS A 55 -0.21 -28.24 -3.91
CA CYS A 55 -1.38 -29.08 -3.73
C CYS A 55 -0.96 -30.52 -3.42
N LYS A 56 -1.08 -30.93 -2.15
CA LYS A 56 -0.75 -32.31 -1.71
C LYS A 56 -1.92 -33.28 -1.82
N ALA A 57 -3.15 -32.76 -1.74
CA ALA A 57 -4.38 -33.53 -1.83
C ALA A 57 -5.49 -32.67 -2.42
N ARG A 58 -6.53 -33.32 -2.95
CA ARG A 58 -7.77 -32.64 -3.33
C ARG A 58 -8.37 -31.94 -2.13
N GLY A 59 -8.81 -30.70 -2.32
CA GLY A 59 -9.54 -29.96 -1.31
C GLY A 59 -9.16 -28.49 -1.26
N ILE A 60 -9.47 -27.88 -0.13
CA ILE A 60 -9.11 -26.50 0.18
C ILE A 60 -7.97 -26.56 1.20
N THR A 61 -6.90 -25.82 0.95
CA THR A 61 -5.74 -25.75 1.84
C THR A 61 -5.12 -24.36 1.78
N CYS A 62 -4.30 -24.01 2.76
CA CYS A 62 -3.55 -22.76 2.71
C CYS A 62 -2.43 -22.86 1.67
N GLY A 63 -2.43 -21.92 0.73
CA GLY A 63 -1.42 -21.83 -0.30
C GLY A 63 -0.22 -20.96 0.09
N SER A 64 -0.49 -19.96 0.92
CA SER A 64 0.51 -19.17 1.65
C SER A 64 -0.03 -18.86 3.04
N CYS A 65 0.69 -18.03 3.78
CA CYS A 65 0.26 -17.51 5.07
C CYS A 65 -0.98 -16.59 5.01
N THR A 66 -1.34 -16.08 3.83
CA THR A 66 -2.50 -15.17 3.64
C THR A 66 -3.51 -15.70 2.62
N SER A 67 -3.14 -16.70 1.82
CA SER A 67 -3.95 -17.18 0.71
C SER A 67 -4.43 -18.62 0.91
N VAL A 68 -5.65 -18.86 0.44
CA VAL A 68 -6.27 -20.19 0.33
C VAL A 68 -6.18 -20.64 -1.11
N MET A 69 -5.78 -21.88 -1.33
CA MET A 69 -5.79 -22.51 -2.65
C MET A 69 -6.79 -23.67 -2.72
N LEU A 70 -7.35 -23.87 -3.92
CA LEU A 70 -8.25 -24.97 -4.24
C LEU A 70 -7.51 -25.96 -5.15
N CYS A 71 -7.50 -27.22 -4.75
CA CYS A 71 -6.80 -28.30 -5.42
C CYS A 71 -7.78 -29.32 -6.01
N ASN A 72 -7.58 -29.70 -7.28
CA ASN A 72 -8.39 -30.73 -7.93
C ASN A 72 -7.89 -32.16 -7.61
N HIS A 73 -8.52 -33.17 -8.21
CA HIS A 73 -8.13 -34.59 -8.05
C HIS A 73 -6.75 -34.92 -8.63
N GLU A 74 -6.25 -34.12 -9.57
CA GLU A 74 -4.90 -34.26 -10.12
C GLU A 74 -3.85 -33.56 -9.24
N ASN A 75 -4.23 -33.12 -8.03
CA ASN A 75 -3.38 -32.33 -7.15
C ASN A 75 -2.83 -31.06 -7.82
N LYS A 76 -3.61 -30.45 -8.70
CA LYS A 76 -3.29 -29.17 -9.33
C LYS A 76 -4.12 -28.06 -8.72
N MET A 77 -3.49 -26.90 -8.52
CA MET A 77 -4.18 -25.68 -8.14
C MET A 77 -5.11 -25.28 -9.28
N VAL A 78 -6.41 -25.11 -8.97
CA VAL A 78 -7.42 -24.64 -9.92
C VAL A 78 -7.86 -23.21 -9.63
N ALA A 79 -7.70 -22.74 -8.39
CA ALA A 79 -8.00 -21.37 -7.99
C ALA A 79 -7.25 -21.03 -6.70
N SER A 80 -7.10 -19.74 -6.42
CA SER A 80 -6.59 -19.21 -5.15
C SER A 80 -7.31 -17.91 -4.82
N TYR A 81 -7.46 -17.60 -3.54
CA TYR A 81 -7.96 -16.31 -3.07
C TYR A 81 -7.26 -15.88 -1.77
N GLU A 82 -7.15 -14.57 -1.56
CA GLU A 82 -6.59 -14.00 -0.32
C GLU A 82 -7.65 -13.98 0.79
N CYS A 83 -7.30 -14.36 2.00
CA CYS A 83 -8.22 -14.34 3.14
C CYS A 83 -8.77 -12.94 3.43
N SER A 84 -7.95 -11.91 3.25
CA SER A 84 -8.34 -10.50 3.40
C SER A 84 -9.42 -10.04 2.43
N SER A 85 -9.57 -10.73 1.29
CA SER A 85 -10.62 -10.43 0.30
C SER A 85 -12.00 -10.96 0.71
N VAL A 86 -12.03 -11.95 1.60
CA VAL A 86 -13.28 -12.54 2.13
C VAL A 86 -13.67 -11.83 3.43
N ASP A 87 -12.72 -11.68 4.35
CA ASP A 87 -12.90 -10.98 5.61
C ASP A 87 -11.61 -10.25 5.99
N ALA A 88 -11.65 -8.92 5.95
CA ALA A 88 -10.52 -8.07 6.29
C ALA A 88 -10.06 -8.24 7.75
N GLN A 89 -10.93 -8.70 8.66
CA GLN A 89 -10.54 -8.97 10.05
C GLN A 89 -9.82 -10.31 10.22
N ARG A 90 -9.83 -11.18 9.21
CA ARG A 90 -9.23 -12.51 9.27
C ARG A 90 -8.25 -12.73 8.10
N PRO A 91 -7.14 -11.98 8.04
CA PRO A 91 -6.27 -11.97 6.87
C PRO A 91 -5.32 -13.18 6.76
N TYR A 92 -5.23 -14.04 7.78
CA TYR A 92 -4.26 -15.14 7.82
C TYR A 92 -4.91 -16.48 7.49
N CYS A 93 -4.22 -17.31 6.72
CA CYS A 93 -4.66 -18.67 6.44
C CYS A 93 -3.97 -19.67 7.37
N VAL A 94 -4.74 -20.53 8.04
CA VAL A 94 -4.22 -21.64 8.84
C VAL A 94 -4.86 -22.98 8.48
N GLY A 95 -4.09 -24.06 8.69
CA GLY A 95 -4.55 -25.43 8.50
C GLY A 95 -5.08 -25.71 7.08
N ASN A 96 -6.31 -26.22 7.00
CA ASN A 96 -6.97 -26.65 5.77
C ASN A 96 -7.72 -25.49 5.06
N GLY A 97 -7.06 -24.33 4.93
CA GLY A 97 -7.64 -23.19 4.21
C GLY A 97 -8.60 -22.33 5.05
N MET A 98 -8.43 -22.28 6.38
CA MET A 98 -9.29 -21.49 7.25
C MET A 98 -8.71 -20.10 7.46
N CYS A 99 -9.48 -19.06 7.12
CA CYS A 99 -9.10 -17.68 7.36
C CYS A 99 -9.34 -17.27 8.82
N THR A 100 -8.30 -16.71 9.46
CA THR A 100 -8.27 -16.34 10.88
C THR A 100 -7.56 -15.01 11.09
N ASN A 101 -7.72 -14.45 12.27
CA ASN A 101 -7.03 -13.23 12.72
C ASN A 101 -5.71 -13.53 13.44
N ILE A 102 -5.33 -14.80 13.59
CA ILE A 102 -4.12 -15.22 14.29
C ILE A 102 -3.12 -15.73 13.27
N MET A 103 -1.97 -15.05 13.19
CA MET A 103 -0.88 -15.49 12.33
C MET A 103 -0.16 -16.69 12.94
N ASP A 104 0.04 -17.72 12.13
CA ASP A 104 0.81 -18.89 12.52
C ASP A 104 2.29 -18.52 12.74
N ALA A 105 2.98 -19.21 13.64
CA ALA A 105 4.37 -18.93 13.97
C ALA A 105 5.30 -19.12 12.76
N GLN A 106 4.99 -20.08 11.89
CA GLN A 106 5.71 -20.34 10.64
C GLN A 106 5.62 -19.18 9.63
N CYS A 107 4.70 -18.24 9.84
CA CYS A 107 4.48 -17.08 8.99
C CYS A 107 5.19 -15.80 9.49
N ASN A 108 5.94 -15.88 10.59
CA ASN A 108 6.67 -14.74 11.15
C ASN A 108 7.98 -14.41 10.39
N THR A 109 8.02 -14.60 9.07
CA THR A 109 9.22 -14.28 8.28
C THR A 109 9.15 -12.81 7.84
N PRO A 110 10.13 -11.97 8.20
CA PRO A 110 10.22 -10.60 7.70
C PRO A 110 10.29 -10.58 6.18
N SER A 111 9.62 -9.61 5.57
CA SER A 111 9.64 -9.37 4.13
C SER A 111 10.51 -8.17 3.81
N GLU A 112 11.33 -8.32 2.78
CA GLU A 112 12.15 -7.23 2.22
C GLU A 112 11.32 -6.09 1.61
N LEU A 113 10.03 -6.33 1.34
CA LEU A 113 9.11 -5.27 0.90
C LEU A 113 8.70 -4.32 2.04
N CYS A 114 8.99 -4.68 3.30
CA CYS A 114 8.67 -3.88 4.48
C CYS A 114 9.90 -3.11 4.97
N PRO A 115 9.86 -1.78 5.03
CA PRO A 115 10.95 -0.99 5.58
C PRO A 115 11.27 -1.35 7.05
N PRO A 116 12.56 -1.29 7.44
CA PRO A 116 12.98 -1.61 8.80
C PRO A 116 12.41 -0.64 9.84
N GLU A 117 12.34 0.65 9.50
CA GLU A 117 12.01 1.72 10.46
C GLU A 117 10.51 1.85 10.76
N GLN A 118 9.62 1.37 9.88
CA GLN A 118 8.17 1.62 10.01
C GLN A 118 7.34 0.32 10.01
N SER A 119 6.34 0.29 10.90
CA SER A 119 5.40 -0.82 11.05
C SER A 119 3.97 -0.29 10.94
N TYR A 120 3.03 -1.15 10.54
CA TYR A 120 1.60 -0.85 10.37
C TYR A 120 1.27 0.14 9.24
N ALA A 121 1.95 -0.01 8.11
CA ALA A 121 1.74 0.82 6.92
C ALA A 121 1.67 -0.02 5.65
N PHE A 122 1.07 0.55 4.61
CA PHE A 122 0.99 -0.01 3.28
C PHE A 122 2.12 0.54 2.40
N TYR A 123 2.77 -0.36 1.67
CA TYR A 123 3.85 -0.04 0.76
C TYR A 123 3.53 -0.52 -0.66
N PRO A 124 3.92 0.24 -1.69
CA PRO A 124 3.75 -0.19 -3.08
C PRO A 124 4.65 -1.38 -3.40
N VAL A 125 4.20 -2.27 -4.29
CA VAL A 125 5.05 -3.33 -4.84
C VAL A 125 5.74 -2.81 -6.11
N PRO A 126 7.08 -2.73 -6.18
CA PRO A 126 7.80 -2.11 -7.31
C PRO A 126 7.52 -2.78 -8.66
N GLY A 127 7.24 -4.08 -8.68
CA GLY A 127 6.93 -4.80 -9.92
C GLY A 127 5.49 -4.64 -10.39
N ASN A 128 4.55 -4.26 -9.51
CA ASN A 128 3.12 -4.36 -9.77
C ASN A 128 2.33 -3.22 -9.10
N CYS A 129 1.89 -2.25 -9.90
CA CYS A 129 1.10 -1.11 -9.38
C CYS A 129 -0.32 -1.46 -8.93
N SER A 130 -0.80 -2.66 -9.30
CA SER A 130 -2.09 -3.18 -8.84
C SER A 130 -1.93 -4.04 -7.57
N GLU A 131 -0.76 -4.01 -6.94
CA GLU A 131 -0.49 -4.65 -5.67
C GLU A 131 0.15 -3.67 -4.69
N SER A 132 -0.23 -3.83 -3.42
CA SER A 132 0.46 -3.25 -2.28
C SER A 132 0.71 -4.34 -1.25
N VAL A 133 1.59 -4.05 -0.30
CA VAL A 133 1.78 -4.90 0.87
C VAL A 133 1.47 -4.11 2.13
N TYR A 134 0.75 -4.74 3.05
CA TYR A 134 0.62 -4.24 4.41
C TYR A 134 1.69 -4.87 5.29
N CYS A 135 2.47 -4.05 5.96
CA CYS A 135 3.53 -4.50 6.85
C CYS A 135 3.09 -4.39 8.31
N ASN A 136 3.10 -5.51 9.03
CA ASN A 136 2.81 -5.51 10.46
C ASN A 136 4.07 -5.20 11.32
N ASP A 137 3.95 -5.29 12.65
CA ASP A 137 5.03 -5.14 13.62
C ASP A 137 6.21 -6.07 13.39
N LYS A 138 5.94 -7.29 12.92
CA LYS A 138 6.97 -8.30 12.63
C LYS A 138 7.57 -8.17 11.23
N LYS A 139 7.24 -7.09 10.50
CA LYS A 139 7.64 -6.87 9.10
C LYS A 139 7.16 -7.97 8.16
N PHE A 140 6.11 -8.69 8.52
CA PHE A 140 5.45 -9.62 7.61
C PHE A 140 4.60 -8.82 6.62
N ALA A 141 4.78 -9.11 5.33
CA ALA A 141 4.07 -8.45 4.24
C ALA A 141 2.81 -9.22 3.85
N MET A 142 1.64 -8.62 4.07
CA MET A 142 0.36 -9.13 3.56
C MET A 142 0.04 -8.48 2.23
N LYS A 143 -0.03 -9.28 1.16
CA LYS A 143 -0.38 -8.78 -0.17
C LYS A 143 -1.82 -8.27 -0.20
N GLN A 144 -2.03 -7.17 -0.91
CA GLN A 144 -3.33 -6.61 -1.21
C GLN A 144 -3.43 -6.26 -2.68
N SER A 145 -4.46 -6.76 -3.32
CA SER A 145 -4.76 -6.46 -4.71
C SER A 145 -5.63 -5.23 -4.84
N ALA A 146 -5.42 -4.49 -5.93
CA ALA A 146 -6.28 -3.39 -6.31
C ALA A 146 -7.74 -3.88 -6.52
N PRO A 147 -8.75 -3.03 -6.24
CA PRO A 147 -10.15 -3.36 -6.54
C PRO A 147 -10.40 -3.65 -8.02
N SER A 148 -9.62 -3.04 -8.91
CA SER A 148 -9.56 -3.35 -10.34
C SER A 148 -8.26 -2.83 -10.95
N SER A 149 -7.96 -3.22 -12.19
CA SER A 149 -6.79 -2.76 -12.95
C SER A 149 -6.75 -1.26 -13.23
N SER A 150 -7.86 -0.55 -13.00
CA SER A 150 -7.95 0.91 -13.16
C SER A 150 -7.45 1.67 -11.92
N TYR A 151 -7.14 0.98 -10.83
CA TYR A 151 -6.66 1.59 -9.59
C TYR A 151 -5.17 1.32 -9.38
N VAL A 152 -4.50 2.30 -8.80
CA VAL A 152 -3.10 2.26 -8.39
C VAL A 152 -3.01 2.64 -6.92
N PHE A 153 -2.14 1.94 -6.18
CA PHE A 153 -1.90 2.25 -4.78
C PHE A 153 -1.16 3.58 -4.64
N ASN A 154 -1.72 4.50 -3.85
CA ASN A 154 -1.10 5.78 -3.55
C ASN A 154 -0.52 5.74 -2.14
N SER A 155 0.81 5.68 -2.05
CA SER A 155 1.53 5.61 -0.77
C SER A 155 1.39 6.85 0.11
N LEU A 156 1.10 8.04 -0.46
CA LEU A 156 0.97 9.28 0.30
C LEU A 156 -0.34 9.31 1.10
N VAL A 157 -1.43 8.80 0.52
CA VAL A 157 -2.76 8.74 1.16
C VAL A 157 -3.14 7.34 1.65
N GLN A 158 -2.21 6.38 1.57
CA GLN A 158 -2.37 5.00 2.03
C GLN A 158 -3.65 4.33 1.49
N SER A 159 -3.99 4.55 0.22
CA SER A 159 -5.24 4.07 -0.37
C SER A 159 -5.18 3.87 -1.88
N TRP A 160 -6.16 3.16 -2.43
CA TRP A 160 -6.32 2.94 -3.87
C TRP A 160 -6.92 4.17 -4.55
N THR A 161 -6.26 4.67 -5.58
CA THR A 161 -6.70 5.83 -6.35
C THR A 161 -6.87 5.48 -7.82
N LEU A 162 -7.80 6.15 -8.51
CA LEU A 162 -7.99 5.94 -9.95
C LEU A 162 -6.73 6.37 -10.69
N ARG A 163 -6.20 5.48 -11.53
CA ARG A 163 -5.08 5.77 -12.42
C ARG A 163 -5.51 6.80 -13.46
N LYS A 164 -4.89 7.98 -13.44
CA LYS A 164 -5.15 9.07 -14.40
C LYS A 164 -4.11 9.07 -15.51
N THR A 165 -2.86 8.82 -15.17
CA THR A 165 -1.73 8.84 -16.10
C THR A 165 -0.91 7.55 -15.99
N THR A 166 -0.05 7.32 -17.00
CA THR A 166 0.92 6.23 -16.93
C THR A 166 1.96 6.45 -15.83
N ALA A 167 2.27 7.71 -15.51
CA ALA A 167 3.27 8.10 -14.51
C ALA A 167 2.82 7.85 -13.05
N ASP A 168 1.51 7.76 -12.81
CA ASP A 168 0.96 7.40 -11.50
C ASP A 168 1.41 6.00 -11.06
N CYS A 169 1.73 5.15 -12.04
CA CYS A 169 2.24 3.80 -11.84
C CYS A 169 3.74 3.76 -12.13
N PHE A 170 4.53 3.70 -11.07
CA PHE A 170 5.97 3.51 -11.18
C PHE A 170 6.32 2.05 -10.97
N GLN A 171 6.77 1.38 -12.04
CA GLN A 171 7.20 -0.02 -12.01
C GLN A 171 8.69 -0.16 -12.31
N ILE A 172 9.34 -1.03 -11.54
CA ILE A 172 10.72 -1.45 -11.73
C ILE A 172 10.74 -2.97 -11.84
N ASN A 173 11.36 -3.47 -12.90
CA ASN A 173 11.61 -4.90 -13.05
C ASN A 173 12.98 -5.26 -12.45
N CYS A 174 13.03 -5.58 -11.16
CA CYS A 174 14.26 -5.99 -10.49
C CYS A 174 14.82 -7.35 -10.98
N LEU A 175 14.05 -8.14 -11.73
CA LEU A 175 14.56 -9.37 -12.35
C LEU A 175 15.40 -9.08 -13.60
N SER A 176 15.27 -7.90 -14.20
CA SER A 176 16.12 -7.50 -15.31
C SER A 176 17.55 -7.28 -14.84
N SER A 177 18.51 -7.93 -15.50
CA SER A 177 19.95 -7.76 -15.22
C SER A 177 20.40 -6.30 -15.28
N THR A 178 19.75 -5.47 -16.10
CA THR A 178 20.03 -4.04 -16.23
C THR A 178 19.63 -3.23 -14.99
N MET A 179 18.69 -3.74 -14.20
CA MET A 179 18.14 -3.07 -13.01
C MET A 179 18.70 -3.61 -11.70
N GLN A 180 19.32 -4.79 -11.71
CA GLN A 180 19.93 -5.39 -10.52
C GLN A 180 21.07 -4.53 -9.96
N ASN A 181 21.26 -4.63 -8.65
CA ASN A 181 22.30 -3.96 -7.86
C ASN A 181 22.25 -2.44 -7.91
N LYS A 182 21.06 -1.86 -8.11
CA LYS A 182 20.83 -0.42 -8.22
C LYS A 182 19.72 0.03 -7.28
N PHE A 183 19.82 1.29 -6.88
CA PHE A 183 18.77 1.98 -6.14
C PHE A 183 17.86 2.73 -7.11
N TYR A 184 16.58 2.76 -6.76
CA TYR A 184 15.55 3.47 -7.50
C TYR A 184 14.62 4.21 -6.55
N VAL A 185 14.39 5.48 -6.82
CA VAL A 185 13.43 6.31 -6.10
C VAL A 185 12.04 6.02 -6.60
N TYR A 186 11.10 5.83 -5.68
CA TYR A 186 9.69 5.75 -6.02
C TYR A 186 9.17 7.12 -6.42
N LYS A 187 9.07 7.39 -7.72
CA LYS A 187 8.71 8.74 -8.22
C LYS A 187 7.45 9.36 -7.59
N PRO A 188 6.35 8.63 -7.34
CA PRO A 188 5.17 9.22 -6.70
C PRO A 188 5.38 9.66 -5.24
N ASN A 189 6.37 9.09 -4.55
CA ASN A 189 6.75 9.48 -3.19
C ASN A 189 8.27 9.28 -3.02
N PRO A 190 9.09 10.31 -3.28
CA PRO A 190 10.55 10.20 -3.27
C PRO A 190 11.19 9.88 -1.89
N ARG A 191 10.39 9.83 -0.81
CA ARG A 191 10.84 9.26 0.48
C ARG A 191 11.08 7.76 0.38
N LEU A 192 10.29 7.08 -0.45
CA LEU A 192 10.39 5.65 -0.65
C LEU A 192 11.40 5.36 -1.75
N TYR A 193 12.25 4.39 -1.50
CA TYR A 193 13.23 3.94 -2.47
C TYR A 193 13.43 2.44 -2.36
N PHE A 194 13.86 1.82 -3.45
CA PHE A 194 14.07 0.39 -3.53
C PHE A 194 15.49 0.07 -3.95
N TYR A 195 16.02 -1.00 -3.41
CA TYR A 195 17.21 -1.65 -3.92
C TYR A 195 16.81 -2.93 -4.65
N CYS A 196 17.17 -3.05 -5.93
CA CYS A 196 16.95 -4.30 -6.66
C CYS A 196 18.07 -5.29 -6.35
N ALA A 197 17.85 -6.17 -5.37
CA ALA A 197 18.73 -7.28 -5.08
C ALA A 197 18.50 -8.45 -6.05
N THR A 198 19.39 -9.44 -6.02
CA THR A 198 19.32 -10.64 -6.88
C THR A 198 18.05 -11.48 -6.63
N PHE A 199 17.52 -11.45 -5.41
CA PHE A 199 16.33 -12.18 -5.01
C PHE A 199 15.03 -11.35 -5.10
N GLY A 200 15.13 -10.06 -5.42
CA GLY A 200 13.96 -9.19 -5.54
C GLY A 200 14.19 -7.75 -5.04
N PRO A 201 13.15 -6.91 -5.08
CA PRO A 201 13.20 -5.56 -4.52
C PRO A 201 13.22 -5.59 -2.99
N MET A 202 14.07 -4.73 -2.41
CA MET A 202 14.06 -4.37 -0.99
C MET A 202 13.55 -2.94 -0.86
N THR A 203 12.60 -2.68 0.04
CA THR A 203 11.99 -1.36 0.24
C THR A 203 12.60 -0.65 1.44
N PHE A 204 12.88 0.64 1.27
CA PHE A 204 13.37 1.52 2.31
C PHE A 204 12.62 2.85 2.29
N GLU A 205 12.72 3.58 3.39
CA GLU A 205 12.07 4.87 3.55
C GLU A 205 13.00 5.85 4.26
N CYS A 206 13.12 7.05 3.69
CA CYS A 206 13.83 8.16 4.33
C CYS A 206 13.01 8.80 5.46
N SER A 207 13.68 9.58 6.30
CA SER A 207 13.03 10.30 7.40
C SER A 207 11.98 11.29 6.92
N GLU A 208 11.21 11.84 7.85
CA GLU A 208 10.31 12.93 7.55
C GLU A 208 11.09 14.12 6.98
N ASN A 209 10.62 14.70 5.88
CA ASN A 209 11.29 15.79 5.12
C ASN A 209 12.59 15.42 4.36
N GLU A 210 12.91 14.14 4.24
CA GLU A 210 13.98 13.68 3.37
C GLU A 210 13.45 13.05 2.08
N GLU A 211 14.27 13.03 1.04
CA GLU A 211 14.07 12.31 -0.22
C GLU A 211 15.36 11.57 -0.58
N PHE A 212 15.22 10.40 -1.19
CA PHE A 212 16.39 9.60 -1.55
C PHE A 212 17.07 10.14 -2.82
N ASN A 213 18.38 10.38 -2.75
CA ASN A 213 19.18 10.78 -3.90
C ASN A 213 19.85 9.53 -4.52
N GLU A 214 19.39 9.08 -5.69
CA GLU A 214 19.94 7.89 -6.37
C GLU A 214 21.45 7.99 -6.66
N THR A 215 21.93 9.20 -6.99
CA THR A 215 23.33 9.41 -7.37
C THR A 215 24.25 9.32 -6.17
N LYS A 216 23.85 9.96 -5.05
CA LYS A 216 24.61 9.96 -3.80
C LYS A 216 24.32 8.76 -2.90
N ARG A 217 23.29 7.97 -3.24
CA ARG A 217 22.80 6.79 -2.51
C ARG A 217 22.52 7.06 -1.03
N ARG A 218 21.92 8.21 -0.74
CA ARG A 218 21.56 8.62 0.63
C ARG A 218 20.30 9.48 0.62
N CYS A 219 19.59 9.47 1.74
CA CYS A 219 18.52 10.41 2.03
C CYS A 219 19.11 11.82 2.20
N GLU A 220 18.50 12.81 1.56
CA GLU A 220 18.86 14.22 1.70
C GLU A 220 17.60 15.02 2.04
N PHE A 221 17.79 16.11 2.79
CA PHE A 221 16.68 17.02 3.09
C PHE A 221 16.07 17.58 1.81
N ALA A 222 14.74 17.58 1.73
CA ALA A 222 13.99 18.11 0.61
C ALA A 222 12.87 19.04 1.11
N CYS A 223 12.73 20.18 0.44
CA CYS A 223 11.71 21.15 0.79
C CYS A 223 10.31 20.67 0.37
N LYS A 224 9.43 20.47 1.36
CA LYS A 224 8.01 20.09 1.14
C LYS A 224 7.02 21.19 1.48
N LYS A 225 7.47 22.19 2.22
CA LYS A 225 6.72 23.38 2.60
C LYS A 225 7.68 24.55 2.74
N GLU A 226 7.16 25.76 2.65
CA GLU A 226 7.95 26.95 2.96
C GLU A 226 8.30 26.99 4.44
N GLY A 227 9.48 27.51 4.75
CA GLY A 227 9.94 27.68 6.12
C GLY A 227 11.44 27.56 6.27
N LYS A 228 11.87 27.64 7.52
CA LYS A 228 13.26 27.45 7.93
C LYS A 228 13.37 26.13 8.68
N PHE A 229 14.41 25.37 8.39
CA PHE A 229 14.61 24.02 8.92
C PHE A 229 16.04 23.86 9.41
N ALA A 230 16.21 23.08 10.47
CA ALA A 230 17.52 22.79 11.03
C ALA A 230 18.34 21.93 10.04
N ILE A 231 19.65 22.18 9.98
CA ILE A 231 20.58 21.33 9.21
C ILE A 231 21.15 20.27 10.15
N PRO A 232 21.04 18.97 9.86
CA PRO A 232 21.67 17.93 10.68
C PRO A 232 23.20 18.11 10.75
N ASP A 233 23.79 17.92 11.93
CA ASP A 233 25.25 18.00 12.13
C ASP A 233 25.97 16.63 12.00
N GLY A 234 25.21 15.55 11.78
CA GLY A 234 25.72 14.18 11.66
C GLY A 234 25.94 13.44 12.99
N ASN A 235 25.81 14.12 14.13
CA ASN A 235 26.00 13.54 15.48
C ASN A 235 24.68 13.47 16.28
N GLY A 236 23.55 13.50 15.59
CA GLY A 236 22.22 13.56 16.21
C GLY A 236 21.82 14.95 16.71
N GLY A 237 22.61 15.98 16.40
CA GLY A 237 22.32 17.38 16.65
C GLY A 237 21.96 18.13 15.38
N SER A 238 22.00 19.45 15.46
CA SER A 238 21.75 20.34 14.32
C SER A 238 22.73 21.50 14.35
N GLN A 239 23.15 21.95 13.17
CA GLN A 239 23.95 23.15 13.01
C GLN A 239 23.15 24.35 13.52
N THR A 240 23.78 25.18 14.33
CA THR A 240 23.16 26.34 14.97
C THR A 240 23.52 27.65 14.27
N ASP A 241 24.58 27.67 13.46
CA ASP A 241 25.06 28.85 12.73
C ASP A 241 24.34 29.08 11.41
N ARG A 242 23.60 28.07 10.92
CA ARG A 242 22.94 28.09 9.61
C ARG A 242 21.71 27.18 9.58
N TYR A 243 20.85 27.42 8.61
CA TYR A 243 19.60 26.71 8.43
C TYR A 243 19.28 26.49 6.95
N TYR A 244 18.42 25.50 6.68
CA TYR A 244 17.80 25.31 5.38
C TYR A 244 16.60 26.24 5.25
N LEU A 245 16.59 27.08 4.23
CA LEU A 245 15.47 27.94 3.86
C LEU A 245 14.77 27.34 2.64
N CYS A 246 13.49 27.01 2.82
CA CYS A 246 12.61 26.55 1.75
C CYS A 246 11.70 27.68 1.30
N LEU A 247 11.80 28.05 0.02
CA LEU A 247 10.95 29.08 -0.61
C LEU A 247 10.13 28.46 -1.75
N ALA A 248 8.89 28.92 -1.95
CA ALA A 248 8.11 28.51 -3.11
C ALA A 248 8.79 28.98 -4.41
N GLY A 249 8.97 28.04 -5.32
CA GLY A 249 9.36 28.28 -6.70
C GLY A 249 8.14 28.56 -7.58
N LEU A 250 8.43 28.99 -8.82
CA LEU A 250 7.44 29.46 -9.79
C LEU A 250 6.38 28.41 -10.20
N ASN A 251 6.64 27.12 -9.99
CA ASN A 251 5.78 26.02 -10.45
C ASN A 251 5.17 25.20 -9.29
N GLY A 252 5.06 25.79 -8.10
CA GLY A 252 4.60 25.08 -6.89
C GLY A 252 5.61 24.05 -6.36
N SER A 253 6.82 24.00 -6.91
CA SER A 253 7.97 23.33 -6.29
C SER A 253 8.55 24.21 -5.19
N TYR A 254 9.38 23.65 -4.32
CA TYR A 254 10.14 24.42 -3.34
C TYR A 254 11.63 24.41 -3.69
N GLN A 255 12.28 25.55 -3.47
CA GLN A 255 13.72 25.70 -3.63
C GLN A 255 14.39 25.69 -2.26
N LEU A 256 15.49 24.93 -2.17
CA LEU A 256 16.30 24.79 -0.97
C LEU A 256 17.50 25.74 -1.04
N PHE A 257 17.68 26.54 0.00
CA PHE A 257 18.85 27.39 0.19
C PHE A 257 19.48 27.12 1.56
N GLU A 258 20.81 27.02 1.62
CA GLU A 258 21.53 27.06 2.89
C GLU A 258 21.82 28.51 3.24
N THR A 259 21.33 28.98 4.40
CA THR A 259 21.44 30.38 4.82
C THR A 259 22.07 30.47 6.21
N PRO A 260 23.08 31.34 6.43
CA PRO A 260 23.63 31.57 7.76
C PRO A 260 22.65 32.38 8.63
N CYS A 261 22.66 32.14 9.94
CA CYS A 261 22.02 33.03 10.89
C CYS A 261 22.78 34.37 10.98
N PRO A 262 22.09 35.49 11.27
CA PRO A 262 22.74 36.75 11.58
C PRO A 262 23.70 36.61 12.76
N THR A 263 24.79 37.40 12.75
CA THR A 263 25.84 37.37 13.78
C THR A 263 25.26 37.52 15.19
N GLY A 264 25.61 36.59 16.09
CA GLY A 264 25.15 36.58 17.48
C GLY A 264 23.82 35.86 17.71
N LEU A 265 23.17 35.36 16.66
CA LEU A 265 21.98 34.51 16.74
C LEU A 265 22.32 33.06 16.42
N THR A 266 21.51 32.15 16.96
CA THR A 266 21.59 30.71 16.73
C THR A 266 20.25 30.21 16.21
N PHE A 267 20.26 29.33 15.21
CA PHE A 267 19.04 28.70 14.72
C PHE A 267 18.45 27.81 15.81
N GLN A 268 17.20 28.07 16.16
CA GLN A 268 16.44 27.34 17.17
C GLN A 268 15.05 27.10 16.62
N THR A 269 14.68 25.80 16.52
CA THR A 269 13.42 25.26 16.01
C THR A 269 13.05 25.68 14.58
N ASP A 270 12.79 26.96 14.39
CA ASP A 270 12.12 27.57 13.25
C ASP A 270 12.68 28.96 12.90
N ASP A 271 13.55 29.54 13.75
CA ASP A 271 14.16 30.85 13.47
C ASP A 271 15.51 31.05 14.17
N CYS A 272 16.27 32.06 13.73
CA CYS A 272 17.47 32.51 14.41
C CYS A 272 17.09 33.33 15.65
N LYS A 273 17.36 32.79 16.84
CA LYS A 273 17.07 33.41 18.14
C LYS A 273 18.38 33.61 18.92
N LEU A 274 18.35 34.48 19.92
CA LEU A 274 19.47 34.63 20.84
C LEU A 274 19.76 33.28 21.52
N PRO A 275 21.04 32.91 21.72
CA PRO A 275 21.38 31.69 22.43
C PRO A 275 20.79 31.75 23.85
N PRO A 276 20.32 30.62 24.39
CA PRO A 276 19.81 30.58 25.75
C PRO A 276 20.88 31.08 26.73
N PRO A 277 20.50 31.82 27.79
CA PRO A 277 21.46 32.24 28.80
C PRO A 277 22.14 30.99 29.39
N PRO A 278 23.45 31.08 29.71
CA PRO A 278 24.17 29.95 30.27
C PRO A 278 23.43 29.45 31.51
N ALA A 279 23.22 28.13 31.59
CA ALA A 279 22.58 27.51 32.74
C ALA A 279 23.37 27.90 33.99
N THR A 280 22.72 28.61 34.91
CA THR A 280 23.29 28.94 36.21
C THR A 280 23.32 27.66 37.02
N SER A 281 24.52 27.13 37.24
CA SER A 281 24.81 26.00 38.15
C SER A 281 24.67 26.41 39.61
#